data_AF-S4R292-F1
#
_entry.id   AF-S4R292-F1
#
_cell.length_a   1.000
_cell.length_b   1.000
_cell.length_c   1.000
_cell.angle_alpha   90.00
_cell.angle_beta   90.00
_cell.angle_gamma   90.00
#
_symmetry.space_group_name_H-M   'P 1'
#
loop_
_entity.id
_entity.type
_entity.pdbx_description
1 polymer ?
#
loop_
_entity_poly.entity_id
_entity_poly.type
_entity_poly.pdbx_seq_one_letter_code
_entity_poly.pdbx_strand_id
1 'polypeptide(L)'
;MKGRLDESATYLLQWAEQRKDSIHLCCRKLQIQGLSKDAFIEIFKIIDANCVQELELSCIWEEELPFLNPYLRQMKNLLTLKLDDITEVTMDGDDLFDEKKRRKLISQLFSFYCLQNLYVDGTFAEGNMIECLRYLKKPL
;
A
#
# COMPACT_ATOMS: atom_id res chain seq x y z
N MET A 1 -9.38 11.79 -15.10
CA MET A 1 -8.15 12.28 -14.42
C MET A 1 -8.29 11.98 -12.94
N LYS A 2 -7.67 10.91 -12.46
CA LYS A 2 -7.59 10.50 -11.04
C LYS A 2 -6.12 10.10 -10.85
N GLY A 3 -5.42 10.67 -9.89
CA GLY A 3 -3.99 10.40 -9.67
C GLY A 3 -3.04 11.60 -9.80
N ARG A 4 -3.43 12.80 -9.34
CA ARG A 4 -2.45 13.85 -9.03
C ARG A 4 -2.51 14.16 -7.54
N LEU A 5 -1.34 14.22 -6.91
CA LEU A 5 -1.16 14.87 -5.62
C LEU A 5 -1.77 16.27 -5.68
N ASP A 6 -2.43 16.71 -4.62
CA ASP A 6 -2.88 18.09 -4.56
C ASP A 6 -1.67 19.07 -4.57
N GLU A 7 -1.95 20.34 -4.84
CA GLU A 7 -0.90 21.35 -4.97
C GLU A 7 -0.09 21.54 -3.69
N SER A 8 -0.72 21.39 -2.52
CA SER A 8 -0.05 21.53 -1.22
C SER A 8 0.87 20.34 -0.96
N ALA A 9 0.42 19.12 -1.21
CA ALA A 9 1.21 17.90 -1.13
C ALA A 9 2.40 17.93 -2.11
N THR A 10 2.15 18.40 -3.34
CA THR A 10 3.19 18.57 -4.36
C THR A 10 4.25 19.56 -3.89
N TYR A 11 3.83 20.73 -3.39
CA TYR A 11 4.75 21.74 -2.87
C TYR A 11 5.56 21.21 -1.68
N LEU A 12 4.91 20.53 -0.73
CA LEU A 12 5.58 19.96 0.44
C LEU A 12 6.65 18.93 0.05
N LEU A 13 6.34 18.04 -0.88
CA LEU A 13 7.29 17.04 -1.37
C LEU A 13 8.47 17.69 -2.10
N GLN A 14 8.22 18.69 -2.95
CA GLN A 14 9.29 19.44 -3.61
C GLN A 14 10.17 20.19 -2.60
N TRP A 15 9.55 20.82 -1.60
CA TRP A 15 10.26 21.55 -0.56
C TRP A 15 11.16 20.63 0.27
N ALA A 16 10.67 19.41 0.56
CA ALA A 16 11.42 18.37 1.27
C ALA A 16 12.56 17.78 0.45
N GLU A 17 12.31 17.48 -0.83
CA GLU A 17 13.36 16.97 -1.73
C GLU A 17 14.52 17.96 -1.89
N GLN A 18 14.24 19.26 -2.00
CA GLN A 18 15.26 20.32 -2.03
C GLN A 18 16.13 20.38 -0.77
N ARG A 19 15.68 19.77 0.33
CA ARG A 19 16.30 19.84 1.66
C ARG A 19 16.61 18.47 2.23
N LYS A 20 16.64 17.42 1.39
CA LYS A 20 16.79 16.02 1.82
C LYS A 20 18.03 15.72 2.67
N ASP A 21 19.08 16.53 2.54
CA ASP A 21 20.30 16.41 3.33
C ASP A 21 20.18 16.99 4.75
N SER A 22 19.12 17.78 5.00
CA SER A 22 18.89 18.51 6.26
C SER A 22 17.57 18.14 6.94
N ILE A 23 16.60 17.63 6.20
CA ILE A 23 15.27 17.29 6.72
C ILE A 23 14.77 15.96 6.18
N HIS A 24 13.95 15.29 6.98
CA HIS A 24 13.20 14.11 6.57
C HIS A 24 11.70 14.38 6.74
N LEU A 25 10.90 14.04 5.73
CA LEU A 25 9.46 14.23 5.81
C LEU A 25 8.81 13.04 6.54
N CYS A 26 8.48 13.24 7.81
CA CYS A 26 7.81 12.25 8.63
C CYS A 26 6.29 12.30 8.40
N CYS A 27 5.77 11.38 7.60
CA CYS A 27 4.34 11.27 7.30
C CYS A 27 3.70 10.18 8.17
N ARG A 28 2.80 10.55 9.09
CA ARG A 28 2.13 9.57 9.97
C ARG A 28 0.97 8.85 9.29
N LYS A 29 0.21 9.58 8.46
CA LYS A 29 -0.90 9.06 7.67
C LYS A 29 -0.66 9.38 6.21
N LEU A 30 -0.50 8.34 5.40
CA LEU A 30 -0.28 8.43 3.97
C LEU A 30 -1.50 7.87 3.24
N GLN A 31 -2.09 8.68 2.37
CA GLN A 31 -3.18 8.28 1.50
C GLN A 31 -2.75 8.44 0.05
N ILE A 32 -2.88 7.37 -0.72
CA ILE A 32 -2.49 7.29 -2.12
C ILE A 32 -3.70 6.78 -2.92
N GLN A 33 -4.06 7.54 -3.95
CA GLN A 33 -5.17 7.20 -4.83
C GLN A 33 -4.72 7.23 -6.30
N GLY A 34 -4.75 6.08 -6.97
CA GLY A 34 -4.52 5.96 -8.42
C GLY A 34 -3.24 6.63 -8.92
N LEU A 35 -2.17 6.62 -8.12
CA LEU A 35 -0.88 7.20 -8.49
C LEU A 35 -0.09 6.26 -9.40
N SER A 36 0.66 6.81 -10.34
CA SER A 36 1.57 6.02 -11.17
C SER A 36 2.72 5.42 -10.32
N LYS A 37 3.31 4.31 -10.78
CA LYS A 37 4.48 3.69 -10.15
C LYS A 37 5.62 4.69 -9.95
N ASP A 38 5.87 5.56 -10.93
CA ASP A 38 6.91 6.60 -10.82
C ASP A 38 6.60 7.61 -9.71
N ALA A 39 5.35 8.08 -9.62
CA ALA A 39 4.96 9.01 -8.56
C ALA A 39 5.05 8.35 -7.17
N PHE A 40 4.69 7.07 -7.08
CA PHE A 40 4.84 6.29 -5.86
C PHE A 40 6.32 6.20 -5.44
N ILE A 41 7.22 5.88 -6.37
CA ILE A 41 8.68 5.81 -6.10
C ILE A 41 9.19 7.14 -5.57
N GLU A 42 8.81 8.25 -6.19
CA GLU A 42 9.26 9.59 -5.78
C GLU A 42 8.78 9.96 -4.38
N ILE A 43 7.51 9.67 -4.04
CA ILE A 43 6.99 9.90 -2.69
C ILE A 43 7.82 9.12 -1.66
N PHE A 44 8.11 7.84 -1.93
CA PHE A 44 8.85 6.97 -1.01
C PHE A 44 10.34 7.29 -0.90
N LYS A 45 10.92 8.04 -1.84
CA LYS A 45 12.27 8.59 -1.68
C LYS A 45 12.32 9.76 -0.69
N ILE A 46 11.22 10.49 -0.55
CA ILE A 46 11.14 11.73 0.22
C ILE A 46 10.66 11.48 1.65
N ILE A 47 9.68 10.58 1.83
CA ILE A 47 9.12 10.28 3.16
C ILE A 47 9.96 9.27 3.93
N ASP A 48 10.00 9.41 5.26
CA ASP A 48 10.50 8.34 6.12
C ASP A 48 9.42 7.26 6.31
N ALA A 49 9.61 6.09 5.69
CA ALA A 49 8.70 4.96 5.79
C ALA A 49 8.47 4.49 7.23
N ASN A 50 9.43 4.68 8.15
CA ASN A 50 9.26 4.30 9.56
C ASN A 50 8.27 5.20 10.30
N CYS A 51 8.01 6.41 9.80
CA CYS A 51 7.03 7.31 10.39
C CYS A 51 5.57 6.92 10.07
N VAL A 52 5.35 6.16 9.00
CA VAL A 52 4.01 5.80 8.53
C VAL A 52 3.37 4.82 9.50
N GLN A 53 2.25 5.25 10.09
CA GLN A 53 1.42 4.43 10.99
C GLN A 53 0.08 4.06 10.34
N GLU A 54 -0.42 4.89 9.44
CA GLU A 54 -1.64 4.64 8.69
C GLU A 54 -1.36 4.77 7.20
N LEU A 55 -1.65 3.73 6.45
CA LEU A 55 -1.57 3.72 4.99
C LEU A 55 -2.94 3.42 4.39
N GLU A 56 -3.40 4.28 3.49
CA GLU A 56 -4.56 4.05 2.65
C GLU A 56 -4.12 4.02 1.18
N LEU A 57 -4.35 2.89 0.53
CA LEU A 57 -4.15 2.71 -0.91
C LEU A 57 -5.51 2.53 -1.55
N SER A 58 -5.80 3.34 -2.56
CA SER A 58 -7.08 3.31 -3.28
C SER A 58 -6.91 3.39 -4.78
N CYS A 59 -7.86 2.84 -5.54
CA CYS A 59 -7.84 2.80 -7.01
C CYS A 59 -6.54 2.15 -7.54
N ILE A 60 -6.16 1.01 -6.96
CA ILE A 60 -4.95 0.25 -7.34
C ILE A 60 -5.34 -1.01 -8.09
N TRP A 61 -4.50 -1.44 -9.02
CA TRP A 61 -4.71 -2.70 -9.72
C TRP A 61 -4.07 -3.84 -8.91
N GLU A 62 -4.69 -5.01 -8.87
CA GLU A 62 -4.15 -6.16 -8.13
C GLU A 62 -2.71 -6.52 -8.56
N GLU A 63 -2.40 -6.36 -9.84
CA GLU A 63 -1.06 -6.56 -10.42
C GLU A 63 0.00 -5.56 -9.94
N GLU A 64 -0.39 -4.46 -9.29
CA GLU A 64 0.52 -3.46 -8.73
C GLU A 64 0.92 -3.80 -7.29
N LEU A 65 0.15 -4.62 -6.58
CA LEU A 65 0.45 -5.03 -5.21
C LEU A 65 1.83 -5.69 -5.04
N PRO A 66 2.36 -6.53 -5.97
CA PRO A 66 3.71 -7.07 -5.86
C PRO A 66 4.79 -5.98 -5.91
N PHE A 67 4.54 -4.91 -6.68
CA PHE A 67 5.45 -3.77 -6.80
C PHE A 67 5.48 -2.93 -5.50
N LEU A 68 4.34 -2.85 -4.79
CA LEU A 68 4.23 -2.09 -3.54
C LEU A 68 4.94 -2.77 -2.36
N ASN A 69 5.02 -4.11 -2.38
CA ASN A 69 5.53 -4.93 -1.29
C ASN A 69 6.91 -4.52 -0.72
N PRO A 70 7.97 -4.22 -1.52
CA PRO A 70 9.25 -3.75 -0.97
C PRO A 70 9.15 -2.45 -0.17
N TYR A 71 8.22 -1.56 -0.52
CA TYR A 71 8.00 -0.28 0.16
C TYR A 71 7.19 -0.47 1.44
N LEU A 72 6.17 -1.30 1.37
CA LEU A 72 5.38 -1.72 2.51
C LEU A 72 6.25 -2.33 3.61
N ARG A 73 7.19 -3.22 3.24
CA ARG A 73 8.13 -3.83 4.20
C ARG A 73 9.02 -2.82 4.96
N GLN A 74 9.21 -1.63 4.42
CA GLN A 74 9.98 -0.57 5.09
C GLN A 74 9.18 0.12 6.20
N MET A 75 7.84 -0.01 6.20
CA MET A 75 6.95 0.59 7.19
C MET A 75 6.87 -0.25 8.47
N LYS A 76 7.94 -0.22 9.26
CA LYS A 76 8.05 -1.04 10.49
C LYS A 76 7.03 -0.69 11.57
N ASN A 77 6.48 0.52 11.54
CA ASN A 77 5.51 1.03 12.52
C ASN A 77 4.08 1.11 11.98
N LEU A 78 3.80 0.45 10.84
CA LEU A 78 2.46 0.47 10.26
C LEU A 78 1.46 -0.22 11.20
N LEU A 79 0.46 0.55 11.67
CA LEU A 79 -0.59 0.10 12.57
C LEU A 79 -1.90 -0.17 11.81
N THR A 80 -2.19 0.62 10.78
CA THR A 80 -3.41 0.53 9.99
C THR A 80 -3.08 0.48 8.52
N LEU A 81 -3.60 -0.54 7.83
CA LEU A 81 -3.58 -0.65 6.37
C LEU A 81 -5.02 -0.67 5.86
N LYS A 82 -5.33 0.26 4.96
CA LYS A 82 -6.58 0.28 4.20
C LYS A 82 -6.27 0.07 2.72
N LEU A 83 -6.86 -0.95 2.14
CA LEU A 83 -6.86 -1.23 0.71
C LEU A 83 -8.29 -1.08 0.20
N ASP A 84 -8.53 -0.05 -0.59
CA ASP A 84 -9.86 0.34 -1.06
C ASP A 84 -9.87 0.33 -2.60
N ASP A 85 -11.00 0.03 -3.25
CA ASP A 85 -11.13 0.07 -4.71
C ASP A 85 -9.96 -0.65 -5.43
N ILE A 86 -9.73 -1.92 -5.04
CA ILE A 86 -8.73 -2.78 -5.68
C ILE A 86 -9.37 -3.42 -6.90
N THR A 87 -8.94 -3.01 -8.08
CA THR A 87 -9.47 -3.54 -9.34
C THR A 87 -8.80 -4.88 -9.65
N GLU A 88 -9.60 -5.94 -9.69
CA GLU A 88 -9.20 -7.26 -10.18
C GLU A 88 -8.95 -7.19 -11.69
N VAL A 89 -7.86 -7.81 -12.14
CA VAL A 89 -7.61 -7.98 -13.58
C VAL A 89 -8.12 -9.36 -13.96
N THR A 90 -9.36 -9.43 -14.45
CA THR A 90 -9.87 -10.66 -15.08
C THR A 90 -9.15 -10.85 -16.42
N MET A 91 -7.99 -11.50 -16.41
CA MET A 91 -7.42 -12.06 -17.62
C MET A 91 -8.21 -13.32 -17.94
N ASP A 92 -8.87 -13.37 -19.09
CA ASP A 92 -9.49 -14.58 -19.63
C ASP A 92 -8.43 -15.70 -19.71
N GLY A 93 -8.38 -16.57 -18.70
CA GLY A 93 -7.52 -17.75 -18.68
C GLY A 93 -6.82 -18.02 -17.35
N ASP A 94 -7.30 -19.09 -16.70
CA ASP A 94 -6.63 -19.90 -15.66
C ASP A 94 -6.76 -19.43 -14.20
N ASP A 95 -7.97 -19.54 -13.65
CA ASP A 95 -8.38 -19.21 -12.26
C ASP A 95 -7.41 -19.67 -11.16
N LEU A 96 -6.77 -20.84 -11.34
CA LEU A 96 -5.85 -21.43 -10.35
C LEU A 96 -4.50 -20.70 -10.26
N PHE A 97 -4.00 -20.17 -11.38
CA PHE A 97 -2.74 -19.41 -11.40
C PHE A 97 -2.92 -18.06 -10.71
N ASP A 98 -4.13 -17.51 -10.82
CA ASP A 98 -4.51 -16.24 -10.23
C ASP A 98 -4.69 -16.36 -8.71
N GLU A 99 -5.39 -17.38 -8.21
CA GLU A 99 -5.50 -17.63 -6.77
C GLU A 99 -4.14 -17.82 -6.07
N LYS A 100 -3.20 -18.55 -6.72
CA LYS A 100 -1.88 -18.81 -6.12
C LYS A 100 -1.03 -17.54 -6.05
N LYS A 101 -1.10 -16.69 -7.08
CA LYS A 101 -0.46 -15.37 -7.06
C LYS A 101 -1.06 -14.48 -5.99
N ARG A 102 -2.39 -14.47 -5.88
CA ARG A 102 -3.14 -13.72 -4.87
C ARG A 102 -2.82 -14.16 -3.45
N ARG A 103 -2.77 -15.47 -3.19
CA ARG A 103 -2.29 -16.02 -1.90
C ARG A 103 -0.85 -15.59 -1.57
N LYS A 104 0.05 -15.67 -2.56
CA LYS A 104 1.44 -15.23 -2.39
C LYS A 104 1.51 -13.74 -2.09
N LEU A 105 0.71 -12.94 -2.77
CA LEU A 105 0.62 -11.50 -2.59
C LEU A 105 0.17 -11.14 -1.16
N ILE A 106 -0.92 -11.74 -0.71
CA ILE A 106 -1.48 -11.62 0.65
C ILE A 106 -0.43 -12.02 1.69
N SER A 107 0.23 -13.17 1.51
CA SER A 107 1.27 -13.62 2.45
C SER A 107 2.44 -12.64 2.59
N GLN A 108 2.73 -11.90 1.52
CA GLN A 108 3.81 -10.93 1.52
C GLN A 108 3.40 -9.58 2.09
N LEU A 109 2.17 -9.13 1.77
CA LEU A 109 1.55 -7.94 2.33
C LEU A 109 1.53 -8.02 3.84
N PHE A 110 1.02 -9.10 4.43
CA PHE A 110 0.75 -9.15 5.87
C PHE A 110 1.93 -9.58 6.76
N SER A 111 3.17 -9.45 6.27
CA SER A 111 4.38 -9.66 7.08
C SER A 111 4.68 -8.51 8.06
N PHE A 112 3.77 -7.52 8.19
CA PHE A 112 3.91 -6.39 9.09
C PHE A 112 3.87 -6.81 10.56
N TYR A 113 4.96 -6.57 11.30
CA TYR A 113 5.04 -6.98 12.71
C TYR A 113 4.13 -6.18 13.66
N CYS A 114 3.71 -4.97 13.27
CA CYS A 114 2.99 -4.01 14.11
C CYS A 114 1.54 -3.76 13.67
N LEU A 115 1.07 -4.39 12.59
CA LEU A 115 -0.25 -4.15 12.03
C LEU A 115 -1.34 -4.57 13.03
N GLN A 116 -2.26 -3.65 13.31
CA GLN A 116 -3.38 -3.84 14.22
C GLN A 116 -4.72 -3.82 13.50
N ASN A 117 -4.85 -2.95 12.49
CA ASN A 117 -6.09 -2.78 11.74
C ASN A 117 -5.84 -3.05 10.25
N LEU A 118 -6.70 -3.87 9.67
CA LEU A 118 -6.71 -4.17 8.25
C LEU A 118 -8.11 -3.93 7.70
N TYR A 119 -8.21 -3.01 6.75
CA TYR A 119 -9.41 -2.73 5.98
C TYR A 119 -9.14 -3.11 4.54
N VAL A 120 -10.02 -3.91 3.96
CA VAL A 120 -9.88 -4.44 2.60
C VAL A 120 -11.22 -4.33 1.93
N ASP A 121 -11.24 -3.89 0.68
CA ASP A 121 -12.45 -3.87 -0.15
C ASP A 121 -13.09 -5.27 -0.19
N GLY A 122 -14.42 -5.31 -0.11
CA GLY A 122 -15.19 -6.55 -0.05
C GLY A 122 -14.99 -7.45 -1.26
N THR A 123 -14.80 -6.84 -2.43
CA THR A 123 -14.49 -7.52 -3.71
C THR A 123 -13.16 -8.28 -3.63
N PHE A 124 -12.11 -7.65 -3.10
CA PHE A 124 -10.80 -8.28 -2.92
C PHE A 124 -10.81 -9.32 -1.78
N ALA A 125 -11.62 -9.09 -0.74
CA ALA A 125 -11.76 -10.01 0.37
C ALA A 125 -12.50 -11.30 -0.02
N GLU A 126 -13.37 -11.25 -1.04
CA GLU A 126 -14.09 -12.41 -1.56
C GLU A 126 -13.10 -13.48 -2.04
N GLY A 127 -13.21 -14.71 -1.52
CA GLY A 127 -12.28 -15.81 -1.77
C GLY A 127 -10.94 -15.79 -0.99
N ASN A 128 -10.59 -14.67 -0.34
CA ASN A 128 -9.25 -14.47 0.25
C ASN A 128 -9.25 -14.07 1.73
N MET A 129 -10.43 -13.80 2.29
CA MET A 129 -10.59 -13.32 3.67
C MET A 129 -9.87 -14.19 4.70
N ILE A 130 -9.96 -15.52 4.60
CA ILE A 130 -9.29 -16.44 5.51
C ILE A 130 -7.77 -16.26 5.47
N GLU A 131 -7.20 -16.10 4.27
CA GLU A 131 -5.75 -15.89 4.12
C GLU A 131 -5.35 -14.51 4.66
N CYS A 132 -6.12 -13.45 4.41
CA CYS A 132 -5.87 -12.13 4.99
C CYS A 132 -5.85 -12.15 6.52
N LEU A 133 -6.77 -12.90 7.15
CA LEU A 133 -6.88 -12.97 8.60
C LEU A 133 -5.75 -13.78 9.26
N ARG A 134 -5.21 -14.81 8.59
CA ARG A 134 -4.14 -15.66 9.15
C ARG A 134 -2.86 -14.92 9.53
N TYR A 135 -2.60 -13.78 8.91
CA TYR A 135 -1.39 -13.03 9.11
C TYR A 135 -1.55 -11.85 10.10
N LEU A 136 -2.76 -11.61 10.61
CA LEU A 136 -2.96 -10.68 11.72
C LEU A 136 -2.46 -11.35 13.01
N LYS A 137 -1.42 -10.77 13.63
CA LYS A 137 -0.82 -11.29 14.87
C LYS A 137 -1.78 -11.34 16.06
N LYS A 138 -2.88 -10.58 16.00
CA LYS A 138 -3.98 -10.66 16.96
C LYS A 138 -5.22 -11.12 16.18
N PRO A 139 -5.78 -12.29 16.49
CA PRO A 139 -7.12 -12.60 16.01
C PRO A 139 -8.09 -11.56 16.58
N LEU A 140 -9.04 -11.13 15.74
CA LEU A 140 -10.15 -10.23 16.10
C LEU A 140 -10.94 -10.78 17.30
#